data_AF-A0A0K2YPT6-F1
#
_entry.id   AF-A0A0K2YPT6-F1
#
_cell.length_a   1.000
_cell.length_b   1.000
_cell.length_c   1.000
_cell.angle_alpha   90.00
_cell.angle_beta   90.00
_cell.angle_gamma   90.00
#
_symmetry.space_group_name_H-M   'P 1'
#
loop_
_entity.id
_entity.type
_entity.pdbx_description
1 polymer ?
#
loop_
_entity_poly.entity_id
_entity_poly.type
_entity_poly.pdbx_seq_one_letter_code
_entity_poly.pdbx_strand_id
1 'polypeptide(L)'
;MTVVNMKVTRQKLMQTAILDKVDREHLPLNTDRVRRSLQTVREHVSRSPYFTDMLDRWEQIVEDNDVETLRRVVESDDETGNEMRNLSPLYVLLTEDERMKVLDNLRELALQ
;
A
#
# COMPACT_ATOMS: atom_id res chain seq x y z
N MET A 1 -6.55 5.18 -26.69
CA MET A 1 -6.32 6.01 -25.50
C MET A 1 -6.57 5.13 -24.29
N THR A 2 -5.51 4.63 -23.65
CA THR A 2 -5.64 3.86 -22.42
C THR A 2 -6.10 4.82 -21.34
N VAL A 3 -7.30 4.66 -20.81
CA VAL A 3 -7.78 5.46 -19.69
C VAL A 3 -6.87 5.12 -18.51
N VAL A 4 -5.96 6.04 -18.15
CA VAL A 4 -5.10 5.87 -16.99
C VAL A 4 -6.00 5.82 -15.77
N ASN A 5 -6.03 4.66 -15.10
CA ASN A 5 -6.77 4.52 -13.86
C ASN A 5 -6.01 5.24 -12.75
N MET A 6 -6.33 6.52 -12.55
CA MET A 6 -5.66 7.38 -11.57
C MET A 6 -5.66 6.80 -10.16
N LYS A 7 -6.69 6.03 -9.78
CA LYS A 7 -6.71 5.35 -8.47
C LYS A 7 -5.57 4.34 -8.38
N VAL A 8 -5.40 3.50 -9.40
CA VAL A 8 -4.35 2.48 -9.45
C VAL A 8 -2.97 3.13 -9.47
N THR A 9 -2.76 4.14 -10.31
CA THR A 9 -1.48 4.87 -10.37
C THR A 9 -1.15 5.52 -9.03
N ARG A 10 -2.11 6.21 -8.41
CA ARG A 10 -1.93 6.81 -7.08
C ARG A 10 -1.56 5.77 -6.03
N GLN A 11 -2.23 4.62 -6.01
CA GLN A 11 -1.92 3.57 -5.04
C GLN A 11 -0.52 3.00 -5.27
N LYS A 12 -0.10 2.78 -6.52
CA LYS A 12 1.25 2.31 -6.83
C LYS A 12 2.32 3.31 -6.35
N LEU A 13 2.12 4.61 -6.60
CA LEU A 13 3.04 5.65 -6.13
C LEU A 13 3.09 5.76 -4.60
N MET A 14 1.94 5.69 -3.92
CA MET A 14 1.89 5.70 -2.44
C MET A 14 2.65 4.52 -1.84
N GLN A 15 2.45 3.31 -2.38
CA GLN A 15 3.14 2.12 -1.89
C GLN A 15 4.62 2.12 -2.24
N THR A 16 5.02 2.72 -3.36
CA THR A 16 6.43 2.95 -3.70
C THR A 16 7.09 3.86 -2.67
N ALA A 17 6.45 5.00 -2.34
CA ALA A 17 6.98 5.92 -1.33
C ALA A 17 7.07 5.30 0.08
N ILE A 18 6.11 4.43 0.43
CA ILE A 18 6.16 3.65 1.67
C ILE A 18 7.37 2.71 1.65
N LEU A 19 7.56 1.94 0.58
CA LEU A 19 8.67 1.01 0.44
C LEU A 19 10.02 1.73 0.53
N ASP A 20 10.19 2.83 -0.22
CA ASP A 20 11.40 3.66 -0.18
C ASP A 20 11.71 4.14 1.24
N LYS A 21 10.67 4.56 1.97
CA LYS A 21 10.82 4.99 3.37
C LYS A 21 11.20 3.83 4.28
N VAL A 22 10.54 2.68 4.14
CA VAL A 22 10.84 1.46 4.91
C VAL A 22 12.29 1.04 4.69
N ASP A 23 12.76 0.99 3.44
CA ASP A 23 14.13 0.62 3.10
C ASP A 23 15.14 1.65 3.64
N ARG A 24 14.88 2.96 3.43
CA ARG A 24 15.80 4.03 3.85
C ARG A 24 15.93 4.14 5.37
N GLU A 25 14.82 4.05 6.09
CA GLU A 25 14.76 4.27 7.54
C GLU A 25 14.76 2.96 8.34
N HIS A 26 14.78 1.81 7.67
CA HIS A 26 14.69 0.47 8.29
C HIS A 26 13.47 0.34 9.21
N LEU A 27 12.32 0.86 8.76
CA LEU A 27 11.11 0.88 9.58
C LEU A 27 10.51 -0.52 9.69
N PRO A 28 10.17 -0.98 10.91
CA PRO A 28 9.43 -2.21 11.06
C PRO A 28 8.01 -2.03 10.53
N LEU A 29 7.50 -3.06 9.83
CA LEU A 29 6.09 -3.15 9.47
C LEU A 29 5.26 -3.53 10.70
N ASN A 30 5.82 -4.36 11.58
CA ASN A 30 5.14 -4.92 12.74
C ASN A 30 5.03 -3.94 13.91
N THR A 31 4.21 -2.90 13.75
CA THR A 31 3.97 -1.89 14.80
C THR A 31 2.51 -1.87 15.21
N ASP A 32 2.23 -1.41 16.44
CA ASP A 32 0.85 -1.24 16.90
C ASP A 32 0.02 -0.33 15.97
N ARG A 33 0.66 0.67 15.36
CA ARG A 33 0.00 1.59 14.44
C ARG A 33 -0.41 0.90 13.15
N VAL A 34 0.46 0.06 12.58
CA VAL A 34 0.16 -0.72 11.37
C VAL A 34 -0.87 -1.80 11.67
N ARG A 35 -0.76 -2.54 12.79
CA ARG A 35 -1.75 -3.55 13.20
C ARG A 35 -3.14 -2.95 13.38
N ARG A 36 -3.25 -1.79 14.04
CA ARG A 36 -4.53 -1.06 14.17
C ARG A 36 -5.09 -0.63 12.82
N SER A 37 -4.22 -0.18 11.91
CA SER A 37 -4.64 0.16 10.55
C SER A 37 -5.19 -1.06 9.80
N LEU A 38 -4.51 -2.21 9.88
CA LEU A 38 -4.97 -3.47 9.27
C LEU A 38 -6.33 -3.90 9.82
N GLN A 39 -6.52 -3.82 11.14
CA GLN A 39 -7.82 -4.09 11.75
C GLN A 39 -8.90 -3.16 11.20
N THR A 40 -8.62 -1.86 11.09
CA THR A 40 -9.57 -0.90 10.51
C THR A 40 -9.91 -1.25 9.06
N VAL A 41 -8.93 -1.63 8.23
CA VAL A 41 -9.20 -2.06 6.85
C VAL A 41 -10.10 -3.31 6.85
N ARG A 42 -9.80 -4.30 7.70
CA ARG A 42 -10.58 -5.55 7.82
C ARG A 42 -12.04 -5.29 8.24
N GLU A 43 -12.29 -4.27 9.06
CA GLU A 43 -13.64 -3.89 9.49
C GLU A 43 -14.47 -3.22 8.38
N HIS A 44 -13.83 -2.51 7.44
CA HIS A 44 -14.51 -1.74 6.39
C HIS A 44 -14.66 -2.49 5.06
N VAL A 45 -13.92 -3.58 4.86
CA VAL A 45 -13.91 -4.36 3.61
C VAL A 45 -14.94 -5.48 3.67
N SER A 46 -15.57 -5.77 2.53
CA SER A 46 -16.54 -6.86 2.40
C SER A 46 -15.92 -8.21 2.83
N ARG A 47 -16.68 -9.01 3.59
CA ARG A 47 -16.27 -10.34 4.09
C ARG A 47 -16.29 -11.45 3.02
N SER A 48 -16.09 -11.11 1.75
CA SER A 48 -15.94 -12.11 0.71
C SER A 48 -14.64 -12.89 0.89
N PRO A 49 -14.59 -14.21 0.62
CA PRO A 49 -13.36 -15.00 0.75
C PRO A 49 -12.15 -14.38 0.04
N TYR A 50 -12.36 -13.82 -1.16
CA TYR A 50 -11.32 -13.16 -1.94
C TYR A 50 -10.58 -12.05 -1.19
N PHE A 51 -11.30 -11.15 -0.52
CA PHE A 51 -10.68 -10.07 0.25
C PHE A 51 -10.13 -10.54 1.60
N THR A 52 -10.76 -11.55 2.22
CA THR A 52 -10.23 -12.16 3.45
C THR A 52 -8.84 -12.73 3.22
N ASP A 53 -8.63 -13.48 2.15
CA ASP A 53 -7.31 -14.06 1.82
C ASP A 53 -6.22 -12.99 1.64
N MET A 54 -6.56 -11.84 1.04
CA MET A 54 -5.64 -10.71 0.88
C MET A 54 -5.31 -10.03 2.21
N LEU A 55 -6.28 -9.91 3.11
CA LEU A 55 -6.09 -9.32 4.44
C LEU A 55 -5.25 -10.25 5.33
N ASP A 56 -5.48 -11.56 5.25
CA ASP A 56 -4.67 -12.57 5.95
C ASP A 56 -3.22 -12.57 5.42
N ARG A 57 -3.04 -12.35 4.11
CA ARG A 57 -1.70 -12.14 3.54
C ARG A 57 -1.04 -10.86 4.05
N TRP A 58 -1.77 -9.75 4.21
CA TRP A 58 -1.23 -8.54 4.82
C TRP A 58 -0.88 -8.74 6.29
N GLU A 59 -1.65 -9.52 7.02
CA GLU A 59 -1.35 -9.90 8.39
C GLU A 59 0.01 -10.61 8.47
N GLN A 60 0.25 -11.62 7.62
CA GLN A 60 1.54 -12.31 7.54
C GLN A 60 2.69 -11.36 7.19
N ILE A 61 2.54 -10.50 6.17
CA ILE A 61 3.57 -9.51 5.79
C ILE A 61 3.94 -8.61 6.97
N VAL A 62 2.92 -8.15 7.71
CA VAL A 62 3.11 -7.29 8.88
C VAL A 62 3.77 -8.07 10.02
N GLU A 63 3.29 -9.27 10.33
CA GLU A 63 3.81 -10.09 11.44
C GLU A 63 5.28 -10.45 11.24
N ASP A 64 5.64 -10.86 10.03
CA ASP A 64 6.99 -11.32 9.67
C ASP A 64 7.94 -10.17 9.34
N ASN A 65 7.46 -8.91 9.30
CA ASN A 65 8.19 -7.76 8.74
C ASN A 65 8.73 -8.05 7.33
N ASP A 66 7.93 -8.70 6.48
CA ASP A 66 8.35 -9.18 5.17
C ASP A 66 8.39 -8.05 4.11
N VAL A 67 9.51 -7.32 4.10
CA VAL A 67 9.75 -6.23 3.15
C VAL A 67 9.90 -6.76 1.71
N GLU A 68 10.38 -7.99 1.51
CA GLU A 68 10.52 -8.58 0.18
C GLU A 68 9.16 -8.84 -0.47
N THR A 69 8.21 -9.37 0.30
CA THR A 69 6.84 -9.55 -0.20
C THR A 69 6.14 -8.21 -0.40
N LEU A 70 6.39 -7.20 0.44
CA LEU A 70 5.93 -5.83 0.19
C LEU A 70 6.44 -5.31 -1.17
N ARG A 71 7.74 -5.46 -1.46
CA ARG A 71 8.33 -5.04 -2.75
C ARG A 71 7.64 -5.70 -3.94
N ARG A 72 7.38 -7.01 -3.87
CA ARG A 72 6.62 -7.73 -4.91
C ARG A 72 5.19 -7.18 -5.08
N VAL A 73 4.52 -6.82 -3.99
CA VAL A 73 3.18 -6.18 -4.05
C VAL A 73 3.24 -4.80 -4.71
N VAL A 74 4.30 -4.02 -4.45
CA VAL A 74 4.51 -2.71 -5.10
C VAL A 74 4.72 -2.87 -6.61
N GLU A 75 5.53 -3.84 -7.01
CA GLU A 75 5.95 -4.03 -8.40
C GLU A 75 4.84 -4.63 -9.29
N SER A 76 3.95 -5.48 -8.75
CA SER A 76 2.94 -6.19 -9.55
C SER A 76 1.99 -5.26 -10.32
N ASP A 77 1.75 -5.57 -11.59
CA ASP A 77 0.81 -4.84 -12.46
C ASP A 77 -0.51 -5.58 -12.70
N ASP A 78 -0.71 -6.73 -12.04
CA ASP A 78 -1.95 -7.50 -12.12
C ASP A 78 -3.06 -6.98 -11.18
N GLU A 79 -4.27 -7.51 -11.39
CA GLU A 79 -5.45 -7.17 -10.60
C GLU A 79 -5.25 -7.48 -9.10
N THR A 80 -4.61 -8.61 -8.79
CA THR A 80 -4.29 -9.00 -7.42
C THR A 80 -3.36 -7.98 -6.75
N GLY A 81 -2.32 -7.51 -7.43
CA GLY A 81 -1.42 -6.47 -6.96
C GLY A 81 -2.14 -5.15 -6.72
N ASN A 82 -3.07 -4.78 -7.61
CA ASN A 82 -3.91 -3.59 -7.44
C ASN A 82 -4.76 -3.67 -6.17
N GLU A 83 -5.41 -4.79 -5.92
CA GLU A 83 -6.22 -4.98 -4.71
C GLU A 83 -5.36 -5.09 -3.45
N MET A 84 -4.23 -5.79 -3.49
CA MET A 84 -3.28 -5.82 -2.38
C MET A 84 -2.83 -4.41 -1.99
N ARG A 85 -2.45 -3.55 -2.96
CA ARG A 85 -2.11 -2.14 -2.68
C ARG A 85 -3.28 -1.34 -2.13
N ASN A 86 -4.50 -1.58 -2.62
CA ASN A 86 -5.71 -0.91 -2.17
C ASN A 86 -6.07 -1.27 -0.71
N LEU A 87 -5.73 -2.48 -0.28
CA LEU A 87 -5.96 -3.00 1.07
C LEU A 87 -4.77 -2.80 2.03
N SER A 88 -3.69 -2.18 1.57
CA SER A 88 -2.47 -2.00 2.37
C SER A 88 -2.74 -1.22 3.67
N PRO A 89 -2.31 -1.73 4.83
CA PRO A 89 -2.36 -1.01 6.10
C PRO A 89 -1.21 0.00 6.26
N LEU A 90 -0.28 0.05 5.30
CA LEU A 90 0.98 0.76 5.49
C LEU A 90 0.89 2.26 5.18
N TYR A 91 -0.26 2.77 4.73
CA TYR A 91 -0.46 4.21 4.50
C TYR A 91 -0.21 5.08 5.73
N VAL A 92 -0.25 4.48 6.93
CA VAL A 92 0.07 5.14 8.19
C VAL A 92 1.56 5.43 8.34
N LEU A 93 2.46 4.78 7.59
CA LEU A 93 3.89 5.00 7.71
C LEU A 93 4.35 6.33 7.11
N LEU A 94 3.56 6.90 6.21
CA LEU A 94 3.79 8.24 5.69
C LEU A 94 3.15 9.29 6.60
N THR A 95 3.86 10.40 6.79
CA THR A 95 3.27 11.63 7.34
C THR A 95 2.33 12.27 6.33
N GLU A 96 1.54 13.24 6.77
CA GLU A 96 0.68 13.99 5.85
C GLU A 96 1.49 14.71 4.77
N ASP A 97 2.58 15.39 5.15
CA ASP A 97 3.47 16.08 4.21
C ASP A 97 4.07 15.13 3.17
N GLU A 98 4.47 13.92 3.58
CA GLU A 98 5.00 12.91 2.66
C GLU A 98 3.93 12.43 1.68
N ARG A 99 2.70 12.19 2.15
CA ARG A 99 1.58 11.84 1.27
C ARG A 99 1.28 12.96 0.27
N MET A 100 1.29 14.21 0.71
CA MET A 100 1.04 15.35 -0.17
C MET A 100 2.10 15.46 -1.26
N LYS A 101 3.38 15.28 -0.93
CA LYS A 101 4.48 15.24 -1.93
C LYS A 101 4.27 14.18 -3.00
N VAL A 102 3.79 12.98 -2.62
CA VAL A 102 3.48 11.91 -3.59
C VAL A 102 2.34 12.33 -4.53
N LEU A 103 1.32 13.00 -4.02
CA LEU A 103 0.18 13.47 -4.82
C LEU A 103 0.58 14.62 -5.76
N ASP A 104 1.45 15.53 -5.32
CA ASP A 104 1.97 16.60 -6.16
C ASP A 104 2.79 16.03 -7.32
N ASN A 105 3.67 15.05 -7.06
CA ASN A 105 4.43 14.35 -8.11
C ASN A 105 3.50 13.65 -9.13
N LEU A 106 2.40 13.03 -8.66
CA LEU A 106 1.40 12.43 -9.55
C LEU A 106 0.74 13.48 -10.45
N ARG A 107 0.42 14.66 -9.90
CA ARG A 107 -0.18 15.76 -10.67
C ARG A 107 0.78 16.27 -11.74
N GLU A 108 2.06 16.40 -11.44
CA GLU A 108 3.08 16.80 -12.41
C GLU A 108 3.20 15.78 -13.56
N LEU A 109 3.23 14.48 -13.25
CA LEU A 109 3.25 13.41 -14.25
C LEU A 109 2.00 13.39 -15.14
N ALA A 110 0.84 13.79 -14.61
CA ALA A 110 -0.41 13.83 -15.36
C ALA A 110 -0.54 15.07 -16.28
N LEU A 111 0.33 16.08 -16.10
CA LEU A 111 0.37 17.30 -16.91
C LEU A 111 1.43 17.24 -18.02
N GLN A 112 2.22 16.17 -18.08
CA GLN A 112 3.20 15.85 -19.13
C GLN A 112 2.57 14.98 -20.22
#